data_AF-A0AA41YA77-F1
#
_entry.id   AF-A0AA41YA77-F1
#
_cell.length_a   1.000
_cell.length_b   1.000
_cell.length_c   1.000
_cell.angle_alpha   90.00
_cell.angle_beta   90.00
_cell.angle_gamma   90.00
#
_symmetry.space_group_name_H-M   'P 1'
#
loop_
_entity.id
_entity.type
_entity.pdbx_description
1 polymer ?
#
loop_
_entity_poly.entity_id
_entity_poly.type
_entity_poly.pdbx_seq_one_letter_code
_entity_poly.pdbx_strand_id
1 'polypeptide(L)' 'MNDFSSVCFVCGHPVDPSDSLKNEELNLPVCMECRGSEREKQAISELRDGMAEGFVCGCI' A
#
# COMPACT_ATOMS: atom_id res chain seq x y z
N MET A 1 0.87 -9.30 -19.64
CA MET A 1 1.23 -9.30 -18.21
C MET A 1 0.46 -8.18 -17.56
N ASN A 2 -0.38 -8.46 -16.57
CA ASN A 2 -1.17 -7.43 -15.89
C ASN A 2 -0.51 -7.22 -14.53
N ASP A 3 0.48 -6.33 -14.49
CA ASP A 3 1.26 -6.02 -13.31
C ASP A 3 0.40 -5.21 -12.32
N PHE A 4 -0.44 -5.90 -11.56
CA PHE A 4 -1.24 -5.34 -10.46
C PHE A 4 -0.37 -4.82 -9.29
N SER A 5 0.95 -5.01 -9.33
CA SER A 5 1.90 -4.68 -8.26
C SER A 5 2.52 -3.29 -8.40
N SER A 6 1.99 -2.46 -9.31
CA SER A 6 2.60 -1.21 -9.77
C SER A 6 1.64 -0.03 -9.62
N VAL A 7 0.88 0.02 -8.54
CA VAL A 7 -0.01 1.16 -8.23
C VAL A 7 0.25 1.64 -6.82
N CYS A 8 0.32 2.95 -6.61
CA CYS A 8 0.55 3.51 -5.29
C CYS A 8 -0.62 3.15 -4.36
N PHE A 9 -0.35 2.55 -3.21
CA PHE A 9 -1.40 2.19 -2.24
C PHE A 9 -2.11 3.42 -1.62
N VAL A 10 -1.51 4.60 -1.72
CA VAL A 10 -2.03 5.85 -1.15
C VAL A 10 -2.95 6.58 -2.13
N CYS A 11 -2.47 6.80 -3.37
CA CYS A 11 -3.21 7.60 -4.36
C CYS A 11 -3.80 6.78 -5.51
N GLY A 12 -3.51 5.48 -5.58
CA GLY A 12 -3.99 4.58 -6.64
C GLY A 12 -3.37 4.83 -8.02
N HIS A 13 -2.44 5.77 -8.15
CA HIS A 13 -1.78 6.05 -9.42
C HIS A 13 -0.85 4.91 -9.83
N PRO A 14 -0.79 4.58 -11.14
CA PRO A 14 0.21 3.65 -11.64
C PRO A 14 1.61 4.21 -11.38
N VAL A 15 2.46 3.40 -10.76
CA VAL A 15 3.84 3.69 -10.45
C VAL A 15 4.73 2.64 -11.07
N ASP A 16 5.79 3.06 -11.74
CA ASP A 16 6.74 2.13 -12.31
C ASP A 16 7.46 1.36 -11.20
N PRO A 17 7.58 0.03 -11.28
CA PRO A 17 8.27 -0.77 -10.27
C PRO A 17 9.76 -0.40 -10.14
N SER A 18 10.34 0.29 -11.14
CA SER A 18 11.69 0.83 -11.11
C SER A 18 11.82 2.18 -10.40
N ASP A 19 10.74 2.95 -10.29
CA ASP A 19 10.71 4.30 -9.67
C ASP A 19 9.81 4.36 -8.41
N SER A 20 9.08 3.28 -8.14
CA SER A 20 8.26 3.10 -6.94
C SER A 20 9.08 2.48 -5.82
N LEU A 21 8.91 2.98 -4.61
CA LEU A 21 9.48 2.40 -3.40
C LEU A 21 8.43 1.54 -2.71
N LYS A 22 8.85 0.56 -1.93
CA LYS A 22 7.94 -0.18 -1.05
C LYS A 22 8.01 0.41 0.34
N ASN A 23 6.85 0.58 0.97
CA ASN A 23 6.79 0.95 2.37
C ASN A 23 7.28 -0.23 3.23
N GLU A 24 8.11 0.03 4.23
CA GLU A 24 8.71 -1.03 5.06
C GLU A 24 7.71 -1.69 6.01
N GLU A 25 6.66 -0.98 6.43
CA GLU A 25 5.62 -1.49 7.33
C GLU A 25 4.62 -2.39 6.60
N LEU A 26 4.16 -1.98 5.42
CA LEU A 26 3.13 -2.71 4.66
C LEU A 26 3.66 -3.52 3.49
N ASN A 27 4.91 -3.34 3.09
CA ASN A 27 5.49 -3.89 1.86
C ASN A 27 4.70 -3.55 0.57
N LEU A 28 3.91 -2.48 0.62
CA LEU A 28 3.11 -2.00 -0.50
C LEU A 28 3.84 -0.90 -1.30
N PRO A 29 3.65 -0.85 -2.63
CA PRO A 29 4.24 0.18 -3.49
C PRO A 29 3.70 1.59 -3.19
N VAL A 30 4.59 2.56 -3.02
CA VAL A 30 4.31 3.98 -2.81
C VAL A 30 5.03 4.84 -3.85
N CYS A 31 4.34 5.83 -4.41
CA CYS A 31 4.98 6.79 -5.30
C CYS A 31 5.90 7.74 -4.50
N MET A 32 6.90 8.31 -5.18
CA MET A 32 7.81 9.29 -4.59
C MET A 32 7.08 10.51 -3.98
N GLU A 33 5.93 10.89 -4.52
CA GLU A 33 5.13 12.02 -4.02
C GLU A 33 4.37 11.72 -2.73
N CYS A 34 3.89 10.48 -2.57
CA CYS A 34 3.18 10.06 -1.37
C CYS A 34 4.17 9.64 -0.28
N ARG A 35 5.38 9.20 -0.65
CA ARG A 35 6.40 8.77 0.29
C ARG A 35 6.79 9.89 1.27
N GLY A 36 6.76 9.59 2.56
CA GLY A 36 7.05 10.52 3.65
C GLY A 36 5.94 11.53 3.94
N SER A 37 4.84 11.49 3.18
CA SER A 37 3.71 12.40 3.38
C SER A 37 2.81 11.95 4.53
N GLU A 38 2.00 12.86 5.06
CA GLU A 38 0.97 12.51 6.06
C GLU A 38 -0.06 11.53 5.53
N ARG A 39 -0.36 11.58 4.22
CA ARG A 39 -1.26 10.65 3.55
C ARG A 39 -0.75 9.21 3.59
N GLU A 40 0.55 9.01 3.41
CA GLU A 40 1.14 7.67 3.52
C GLU A 40 0.99 7.13 4.95
N LYS A 41 1.32 7.93 5.97
CA LYS A 41 1.18 7.51 7.38
C LYS A 41 -0.25 7.14 7.74
N GLN A 42 -1.23 7.92 7.27
CA GLN A 42 -2.64 7.66 7.50
C GLN A 42 -3.08 6.37 6.81
N ALA A 43 -2.74 6.20 5.53
CA ALA A 43 -3.04 4.98 4.77
C ALA A 43 -2.34 3.75 5.37
N ILE A 44 -1.12 3.87 5.91
CA ILE A 44 -0.44 2.78 6.62
C ILE A 44 -1.27 2.34 7.82
N SER A 45 -1.69 3.30 8.64
CA SER A 45 -2.45 3.01 9.86
C SER A 45 -3.80 2.37 9.52
N GLU A 46 -4.53 2.90 8.54
CA GLU A 46 -5.82 2.37 8.11
C GLU A 46 -5.72 0.95 7.53
N LEU A 47 -4.73 0.70 6.66
CA LEU A 47 -4.52 -0.63 6.08
C LEU A 47 -4.00 -1.63 7.11
N ARG A 48 -3.13 -1.20 8.03
CA ARG A 48 -2.60 -2.05 9.11
C ARG A 48 -3.70 -2.44 10.09
N ASP A 49 -4.60 -1.51 10.40
CA ASP A 49 -5.78 -1.76 11.24
C ASP A 49 -6.78 -2.67 10.50
N GLY A 50 -7.14 -2.33 9.26
CA GLY A 50 -8.06 -3.13 8.44
C GLY A 50 -7.55 -4.54 8.09
N MET A 51 -6.23 -4.75 7.94
CA MET A 51 -5.66 -6.09 7.78
C MET A 51 -5.68 -6.89 9.09
N ALA A 52 -5.59 -6.24 10.25
CA ALA A 52 -5.73 -6.90 11.55
C ALA A 52 -7.18 -7.35 11.79
N GLU A 53 -8.17 -6.62 11.26
CA GLU A 53 -9.59 -6.98 11.32
C GLU A 53 -10.00 -8.05 10.30
N GLY A 54 -9.19 -8.26 9.24
CA GLY A 54 -9.41 -9.23 8.17
C GLY A 54 -8.90 -10.65 8.44
N PHE A 55 -8.19 -10.91 9.55
CA PHE A 55 -7.75 -12.26 9.92
C PHE A 55 -8.84 -13.05 10.69
N VAL A 56 -10.10 -12.83 10.32
CA VAL A 56 -11.21 -13.75 10.60
C VAL A 56 -11.79 -14.22 9.27
N CYS A 57 -10.94 -14.81 8.42
CA CYS A 57 -11.45 -15.81 7.47
C CYS A 57 -11.82 -17.06 8.27
N GLY A 58 -12.88 -16.94 9.08
CA GLY A 58 -13.66 -18.07 9.51
C GLY A 58 -14.34 -18.63 8.28
N CYS A 59 -13.63 -19.50 7.55
CA CYS A 59 -14.28 -20.50 6.73
C CYS A 59 -15.13 -21.36 7.69
N ILE A 60 -16.40 -21.00 7.84
CA ILE A 60 -17.47 -21.93 8.24
C ILE A 60 -18.05 -22.54 6.97
#